data_AF-A0A4R5BQU7-F1
#
_entry.id   AF-A0A4R5BQU7-F1
#
_cell.length_a   1.000
_cell.length_b   1.000
_cell.length_c   1.000
_cell.angle_alpha   90.00
_cell.angle_beta   90.00
_cell.angle_gamma   90.00
#
_symmetry.space_group_name_H-M   'P 1'
#
loop_
_entity.id
_entity.type
_entity.pdbx_description
1 polymer ?
#
loop_
_entity_poly.entity_id
_entity_poly.type
_entity_poly.pdbx_seq_one_letter_code
_entity_poly.pdbx_strand_id
1 'polypeptide(L)'
;MSDEGVYGSGDLWVDAWFARQGPNASIQHGRAVVKWGTFTLYGGRLSEHGGPPHVKAARLNGTGTASTSPEEDNYATATSDDGTPYGFWPTVVEFPDFGCWRVTVTHGPDTVAFTARVTRPPS
;
A
#
# COMPACT_ATOMS: atom_id res chain seq x y z
N MET A 1 -2.58 18.39 -5.57
CA MET A 1 -2.84 16.95 -5.30
C MET A 1 -3.27 16.83 -3.85
N SER A 2 -4.53 17.14 -3.60
CA SER A 2 -5.22 16.86 -2.33
C SER A 2 -6.58 16.29 -2.70
N ASP A 3 -6.55 15.19 -3.45
CA ASP A 3 -7.69 14.28 -3.52
C ASP A 3 -7.67 13.44 -2.25
N GLU A 4 -8.83 13.31 -1.62
CA GLU A 4 -9.05 12.51 -0.42
C GLU A 4 -8.71 11.03 -0.69
N GLY A 5 -7.42 10.68 -0.61
CA GLY A 5 -7.03 9.30 -0.85
C GLY A 5 -5.59 9.05 -1.22
N VAL A 6 -4.70 10.03 -1.30
CA VAL A 6 -3.25 9.80 -1.47
C VAL A 6 -2.47 10.67 -0.49
N TYR A 7 -1.46 10.09 0.17
CA TYR A 7 -0.59 10.82 1.10
C TYR A 7 0.83 10.27 1.06
N GLY A 8 1.81 11.13 1.34
CA GLY A 8 3.21 10.80 1.16
C GLY A 8 4.12 11.98 1.41
N SER A 9 5.40 11.78 1.15
CA SER A 9 6.44 12.80 1.21
C SER A 9 7.60 12.44 0.28
N GLY A 10 8.24 13.45 -0.29
CA GLY A 10 9.37 13.23 -1.20
C GLY A 10 8.95 12.40 -2.41
N ASP A 11 9.69 11.34 -2.67
CA ASP A 11 9.48 10.45 -3.80
C ASP A 11 8.56 9.26 -3.47
N LEU A 12 7.97 9.21 -2.28
CA LEU A 12 7.10 8.11 -1.84
C LEU A 12 5.70 8.57 -1.41
N TRP A 13 4.69 8.01 -2.06
CA TRP A 13 3.28 8.26 -1.75
C TRP A 13 2.49 6.95 -1.76
N VAL A 14 1.40 6.89 -1.00
CA VAL A 14 0.50 5.73 -0.98
C VAL A 14 -0.93 6.21 -1.13
N ASP A 15 -1.76 5.41 -1.78
CA ASP A 15 -3.20 5.63 -1.68
C ASP A 15 -3.78 5.07 -0.38
N ALA A 16 -4.93 5.61 0.01
CA ALA A 16 -5.73 5.19 1.15
C ALA A 16 -6.82 4.20 0.74
N TRP A 17 -6.65 3.44 -0.36
CA TRP A 17 -7.66 2.48 -0.80
C TRP A 17 -7.91 1.39 0.23
N PHE A 18 -6.93 1.09 1.08
CA PHE A 18 -7.07 0.18 2.22
C PHE A 18 -8.12 0.64 3.25
N ALA A 19 -8.44 1.95 3.29
CA ALA A 19 -9.42 2.50 4.22
C ALA A 19 -10.85 2.50 3.66
N ARG A 20 -11.00 2.25 2.36
CA ARG A 20 -12.31 2.23 1.67
C ARG A 20 -12.91 0.83 1.75
N GLN A 21 -14.21 0.72 2.01
CA GLN A 21 -14.92 -0.56 1.85
C GLN A 21 -14.91 -0.94 0.36
N GLY A 22 -14.36 -2.09 0.01
CA GLY A 22 -14.18 -2.50 -1.38
C GLY A 22 -13.31 -3.75 -1.55
N PRO A 23 -12.94 -4.12 -2.80
CA PRO A 23 -12.22 -5.35 -3.13
C PRO A 23 -10.75 -5.36 -2.67
N ASN A 24 -10.31 -4.29 -2.00
CA ASN A 24 -8.93 -4.09 -1.57
C ASN A 24 -8.59 -4.82 -0.26
N ALA A 25 -9.55 -5.52 0.33
CA ALA A 25 -9.32 -6.45 1.42
C ALA A 25 -10.02 -7.79 1.12
N SER A 26 -9.33 -8.90 1.36
CA SER A 26 -9.90 -10.25 1.23
C SER A 26 -9.31 -11.22 2.24
N ILE A 27 -9.89 -12.42 2.33
CA ILE A 27 -9.29 -13.54 3.07
C ILE A 27 -8.75 -14.55 2.06
N GLN A 28 -7.47 -14.89 2.16
CA GLN A 28 -6.82 -15.91 1.35
C GLN A 28 -6.12 -16.89 2.28
N HIS A 29 -6.40 -18.19 2.12
CA HIS A 29 -5.83 -19.25 2.99
C HIS A 29 -5.96 -18.97 4.51
N GLY A 30 -7.06 -18.34 4.93
CA GLY A 30 -7.32 -17.98 6.33
C GLY A 30 -6.60 -16.72 6.83
N ARG A 31 -5.85 -16.04 5.97
CA ARG A 31 -5.12 -14.79 6.28
C ARG A 31 -5.76 -13.60 5.61
N ALA A 32 -5.67 -12.45 6.26
CA ALA A 32 -6.21 -11.22 5.70
C ALA A 32 -5.21 -10.63 4.70
N VAL A 33 -5.65 -10.36 3.49
CA VAL A 33 -4.85 -9.74 2.43
C VAL A 33 -5.39 -8.34 2.21
N VAL A 34 -4.54 -7.32 2.32
CA VAL A 34 -4.88 -5.92 2.05
C VAL A 34 -4.03 -5.41 0.89
N LYS A 35 -4.67 -4.66 0.00
CA LYS A 35 -4.09 -4.12 -1.23
C LYS A 35 -4.22 -2.60 -1.27
N TRP A 36 -3.20 -1.93 -1.77
CA TRP A 36 -3.20 -0.49 -2.07
C TRP A 36 -2.17 -0.19 -3.15
N GLY A 37 -2.26 0.97 -3.78
CA GLY A 37 -1.24 1.49 -4.67
C GLY A 37 -0.17 2.26 -3.91
N THR A 38 1.09 1.99 -4.24
CA THR A 38 2.22 2.82 -3.83
C THR A 38 2.79 3.52 -5.05
N PHE A 39 3.08 4.80 -4.92
CA PHE A 39 3.59 5.65 -5.97
C PHE A 39 5.02 6.06 -5.64
N THR A 40 5.93 5.78 -6.57
CA THR A 40 7.31 6.24 -6.50
C THR A 40 7.59 7.25 -7.60
N LEU A 41 8.32 8.31 -7.25
CA LEU A 41 8.72 9.34 -8.19
C LEU A 41 10.17 9.13 -8.64
N TYR A 42 10.43 9.42 -9.92
CA TYR A 42 11.77 9.56 -10.47
C TYR A 42 11.85 10.91 -11.19
N GLY A 43 12.73 11.79 -10.72
CA GLY A 43 12.80 13.17 -11.21
C GLY A 43 11.48 13.94 -11.01
N GLY A 44 10.76 13.66 -9.92
CA GLY A 44 9.49 14.32 -9.57
C GLY A 44 8.27 13.84 -10.38
N ARG A 45 8.37 12.71 -11.09
CA ARG A 45 7.26 12.14 -11.90
C ARG A 45 7.06 10.67 -11.56
N LEU A 46 5.81 10.21 -11.62
CA LEU A 46 5.50 8.78 -11.49
C LEU A 46 6.25 7.98 -12.55
N SER A 47 7.01 6.97 -12.13
CA SER A 47 7.80 6.14 -13.03
C SER A 47 8.16 4.80 -12.38
N GLU A 48 8.17 3.75 -13.19
CA GLU A 48 8.74 2.45 -12.82
C GLU A 48 10.23 2.55 -12.48
N HIS A 49 10.95 3.52 -13.04
CA HIS A 49 12.36 3.78 -12.71
C HIS A 49 12.55 4.29 -11.29
N GLY A 50 11.47 4.70 -10.60
CA GLY A 50 11.51 4.92 -9.16
C GLY A 50 11.85 3.64 -8.40
N GLY A 51 11.45 2.46 -8.90
CA GLY A 51 11.63 1.18 -8.23
C GLY A 51 10.58 0.92 -7.15
N PRO A 52 10.35 -0.35 -6.76
CA PRO A 52 9.30 -0.72 -5.83
C PRO A 52 9.60 -0.25 -4.40
N PRO A 53 8.56 -0.04 -3.57
CA PRO A 53 8.74 0.23 -2.15
C PRO A 53 9.06 -1.05 -1.38
N HIS A 54 9.64 -0.88 -0.20
CA HIS A 54 9.63 -1.92 0.83
C HIS A 54 8.56 -1.65 1.87
N VAL A 55 7.88 -2.70 2.32
CA VAL A 55 6.79 -2.59 3.30
C VAL A 55 7.07 -3.51 4.47
N LYS A 56 6.89 -2.97 5.66
CA LYS A 56 6.84 -3.72 6.92
C LYS A 56 5.58 -3.37 7.68
N ALA A 57 4.99 -4.35 8.33
CA ALA A 57 3.88 -4.16 9.24
C ALA A 57 4.18 -4.85 10.57
N ALA A 58 3.88 -4.16 11.67
CA ALA A 58 4.01 -4.69 13.03
C ALA A 58 2.68 -4.53 13.77
N ARG A 59 2.28 -5.54 14.53
CA ARG A 59 1.05 -5.50 15.32
C ARG A 59 1.20 -4.46 16.44
N LEU A 60 0.23 -3.55 16.60
CA LEU A 60 0.30 -2.49 17.61
C LEU A 60 0.10 -3.03 19.03
N ASN A 61 -0.83 -3.96 19.19
CA ASN A 61 -1.21 -4.52 20.50
C ASN A 61 -0.92 -6.02 20.56
N GLY A 62 0.36 -6.41 20.46
CA GLY A 62 0.80 -7.79 20.62
C GLY A 62 1.93 -8.18 19.68
N THR A 63 2.09 -9.48 19.46
CA THR A 63 3.11 -10.02 18.56
C THR A 63 2.58 -10.19 17.14
N GLY A 64 3.44 -9.96 16.15
CA GLY A 64 3.12 -10.23 14.76
C GLY A 64 3.83 -9.24 13.84
N THR A 65 4.41 -9.76 12.76
CA THR A 65 5.02 -8.97 11.70
C THR A 65 4.59 -9.49 10.34
N ALA A 66 4.50 -8.59 9.37
CA ALA A 66 4.38 -8.93 7.96
C ALA A 66 5.31 -8.02 7.15
N SER A 67 5.72 -8.47 5.98
CA SER A 67 6.52 -7.65 5.07
C SER A 67 6.25 -8.05 3.63
N THR A 68 6.36 -7.09 2.73
CA THR A 68 6.25 -7.32 1.29
C THR A 68 7.12 -6.32 0.55
N SER A 69 7.41 -6.61 -0.70
CA SER A 69 7.93 -5.66 -1.68
C SER A 69 7.39 -6.12 -3.03
N PRO A 70 6.72 -5.26 -3.80
CA PRO A 70 6.34 -5.58 -5.17
C PRO A 70 7.56 -6.02 -5.97
N GLU A 71 7.39 -6.97 -6.89
CA GLU A 71 8.44 -7.35 -7.84
C GLU A 71 8.71 -6.18 -8.80
N GLU A 72 9.97 -6.01 -9.22
CA GLU A 72 10.43 -4.90 -10.07
C GLU A 72 9.68 -4.81 -11.40
N ASP A 73 9.21 -5.94 -11.94
CA ASP A 73 8.46 -6.02 -13.20
C ASP A 73 6.94 -5.93 -13.03
N ASN A 74 6.45 -5.76 -11.79
CA ASN A 74 5.03 -5.66 -11.47
C ASN A 74 4.54 -4.20 -11.37
N TYR A 75 5.18 -3.27 -12.09
CA TYR A 75 4.68 -1.89 -12.20
C TYR A 75 3.40 -1.88 -13.03
N ALA A 76 2.34 -1.31 -12.46
CA ALA A 76 1.01 -1.33 -13.07
C ALA A 76 0.59 0.06 -13.54
N THR A 77 -0.34 0.10 -14.49
CA THR A 77 -1.00 1.33 -14.94
C THR A 77 -2.50 1.26 -14.69
N ALA A 78 -3.08 2.35 -14.22
CA ALA A 78 -4.52 2.55 -14.09
C ALA A 78 -4.92 3.91 -14.67
N THR A 79 -6.21 4.18 -14.72
CA THR A 79 -6.78 5.44 -15.18
C THR A 79 -7.53 6.09 -14.03
N SER A 80 -7.29 7.36 -13.75
CA SER A 80 -8.04 8.12 -12.75
C SER A 80 -9.43 8.48 -13.26
N ASP A 81 -10.29 8.96 -12.37
CA ASP A 81 -11.67 9.32 -12.69
C ASP A 81 -11.78 10.44 -13.76
N ASP A 82 -10.74 11.28 -13.89
CA ASP A 82 -10.62 12.31 -14.92
C ASP A 82 -10.10 11.79 -16.28
N GLY A 83 -9.83 10.48 -16.40
CA GLY A 83 -9.33 9.85 -17.61
C GLY A 83 -7.80 9.88 -17.75
N THR A 84 -7.06 10.42 -16.77
CA THR A 84 -5.60 10.47 -16.85
C THR A 84 -4.98 9.11 -16.50
N PRO A 85 -4.12 8.53 -17.36
CA PRO A 85 -3.39 7.32 -16.99
C PRO A 85 -2.30 7.64 -15.96
N TYR A 86 -2.13 6.77 -14.98
CA TYR A 86 -1.08 6.86 -13.97
C TYR A 86 -0.48 5.48 -13.68
N GLY A 87 0.79 5.48 -13.27
CA GLY A 87 1.50 4.27 -12.88
C GLY A 87 1.63 4.13 -11.37
N PHE A 88 1.69 2.90 -10.87
CA PHE A 88 1.82 2.58 -9.44
C PHE A 88 2.37 1.18 -9.23
N TRP A 89 2.87 0.91 -8.03
CA TRP A 89 3.25 -0.41 -7.54
C TRP A 89 2.08 -1.04 -6.78
N PRO A 90 1.48 -2.15 -7.27
CA PRO A 90 0.47 -2.90 -6.55
C PRO A 90 1.08 -3.47 -5.27
N THR A 91 0.71 -2.89 -4.14
CA THR A 91 1.24 -3.30 -2.84
C THR A 91 0.25 -4.23 -2.17
N VAL A 92 0.70 -5.44 -1.83
CA VAL A 92 -0.14 -6.49 -1.25
C VAL A 92 0.51 -7.02 0.02
N VAL A 93 -0.16 -6.84 1.15
CA VAL A 93 0.29 -7.39 2.44
C VAL A 93 -0.67 -8.47 2.92
N GLU A 94 -0.09 -9.63 3.22
CA GLU A 94 -0.75 -10.70 3.93
C GLU A 94 -0.49 -10.56 5.44
N PHE A 95 -1.54 -10.28 6.19
CA PHE A 95 -1.49 -10.17 7.64
C PHE A 95 -1.77 -11.54 8.27
N PRO A 96 -0.90 -12.02 9.18
CA PRO A 96 -1.06 -13.32 9.81
C PRO A 96 -2.25 -13.37 10.78
N ASP A 97 -2.76 -12.22 11.23
CA ASP A 97 -3.90 -12.12 12.13
C ASP A 97 -4.66 -10.79 11.96
N PHE A 98 -5.91 -10.78 12.41
CA PHE A 98 -6.74 -9.60 12.50
C PHE A 98 -6.25 -8.66 13.62
N GLY A 99 -6.56 -7.37 13.49
CA GLY A 99 -6.25 -6.36 14.50
C GLY A 99 -5.68 -5.06 13.92
N CYS A 100 -5.10 -4.25 14.79
CA CYS A 100 -4.48 -2.98 14.40
C CYS A 100 -2.98 -3.17 14.15
N TRP A 101 -2.54 -2.74 12.98
CA TRP A 101 -1.17 -2.89 12.50
C TRP A 101 -0.57 -1.53 12.17
N ARG A 102 0.67 -1.28 12.61
CA ARG A 102 1.49 -0.18 12.12
C ARG A 102 2.13 -0.63 10.83
N VAL A 103 1.77 0.00 9.72
CA VAL A 103 2.39 -0.22 8.40
C VAL A 103 3.42 0.87 8.17
N THR A 104 4.58 0.50 7.64
CA THR A 104 5.68 1.38 7.28
C THR A 104 6.12 1.01 5.88
N VAL A 105 5.98 1.95 4.96
CA VAL A 105 6.39 1.88 3.56
C VAL A 105 7.64 2.75 3.44
N THR A 106 8.69 2.22 2.84
CA THR A 106 9.97 2.90 2.69
C THR A 106 10.45 2.82 1.26
N HIS A 107 11.03 3.90 0.75
CA HIS A 107 11.65 3.96 -0.56
C HIS A 107 12.78 4.99 -0.51
N GLY A 108 14.02 4.56 -0.75
CA GLY A 108 15.19 5.40 -0.52
C GLY A 108 15.20 6.00 0.90
N PRO A 109 15.35 7.33 1.07
CA PRO A 109 15.28 8.00 2.37
C PRO A 109 13.83 8.24 2.86
N ASP A 110 12.83 8.08 1.99
CA ASP A 110 11.46 8.46 2.28
C ASP A 110 10.72 7.34 3.01
N THR A 111 9.85 7.74 3.94
CA THR A 111 9.04 6.83 4.74
C THR A 111 7.63 7.35 4.88
N VAL A 112 6.66 6.50 4.56
CA VAL A 112 5.24 6.73 4.82
C VAL A 112 4.77 5.67 5.80
N ALA A 113 4.03 6.07 6.82
CA ALA A 113 3.58 5.12 7.82
C ALA A 113 2.17 5.44 8.34
N PHE A 114 1.34 4.41 8.41
CA PHE A 114 -0.07 4.51 8.78
C PHE A 114 -0.51 3.35 9.67
N THR A 115 -1.74 3.42 10.18
CA THR A 115 -2.36 2.32 10.92
C THR A 115 -3.42 1.66 10.07
N ALA A 116 -3.27 0.36 9.84
CA ALA A 116 -4.26 -0.47 9.16
C ALA A 116 -5.08 -1.23 10.22
N ARG A 117 -6.40 -1.10 10.16
CA ARG A 117 -7.32 -1.94 10.94
C ARG A 117 -7.78 -3.11 10.08
N VAL A 118 -7.17 -4.27 10.32
CA VAL A 118 -7.45 -5.50 9.58
C VAL A 118 -8.60 -6.24 10.28
N THR A 119 -9.77 -6.23 9.67
CA THR A 119 -10.98 -6.88 10.18
C THR A 119 -11.38 -8.07 9.33
N ARG A 120 -12.07 -9.03 9.93
CA ARG A 120 -12.73 -10.10 9.16
C ARG A 120 -13.87 -9.47 8.34
N PRO A 121 -14.02 -9.81 7.05
CA PRO A 121 -15.21 -9.44 6.29
C PRO A 121 -16.48 -9.96 7.00
N PRO A 122 -17.61 -9.24 6.94
CA PRO A 122 -18.87 -9.78 7.40
C PRO A 122 -19.20 -11.07 6.63
N SER A 123 -19.70 -12.07 7.37
CA SER A 123 -20.20 -13.35 6.85
C SER A 123 -21.50 -13.18 6.08
#